data_AF-A0A3M0B5A8-F1
#
_entry.id   AF-A0A3M0B5A8-F1
#
_cell.length_a   1.000
_cell.length_b   1.000
_cell.length_c   1.000
_cell.angle_alpha   90.00
_cell.angle_beta   90.00
_cell.angle_gamma   90.00
#
_symmetry.space_group_name_H-M   'P 1'
#
loop_
_entity.id
_entity.type
_entity.pdbx_description
1 polymer ?
#
loop_
_entity_poly.entity_id
_entity_poly.type
_entity_poly.pdbx_seq_one_letter_code
_entity_poly.pdbx_strand_id
1 'polypeptide(L)'
;MKFKKIIKITKSILREKSKKEKKGKGRPKEYPDYLIISLFLYQILKGYSYREVLEETKDIIQKLPSLSVYHYRVKTLPKSLLQKIIHKTAIIIIKKIKKKVSYLIADGTGFSFDDIYPN
;
A
#
# COMPACT_ATOMS: atom_id res chain seq x y z
N MET A 1 -0.74 -2.50 -14.47
CA MET A 1 -1.83 -3.03 -13.61
C MET A 1 -2.86 -1.92 -13.36
N LYS A 2 -4.17 -2.21 -13.48
CA LYS A 2 -5.23 -1.20 -13.26
C LYS A 2 -5.44 -0.92 -11.76
N PHE A 3 -5.58 0.35 -11.38
CA PHE A 3 -5.78 0.78 -9.98
C PHE A 3 -6.94 0.08 -9.27
N LYS A 4 -8.08 -0.14 -9.97
CA LYS A 4 -9.25 -0.89 -9.45
C LYS A 4 -8.88 -2.29 -8.93
N LYS A 5 -7.92 -2.97 -9.56
CA LYS A 5 -7.45 -4.30 -9.14
C LYS A 5 -6.66 -4.22 -7.83
N ILE A 6 -5.82 -3.19 -7.68
CA ILE A 6 -5.06 -2.94 -6.45
C ILE A 6 -6.03 -2.72 -5.29
N ILE A 7 -7.00 -1.82 -5.44
CA ILE A 7 -8.04 -1.58 -4.43
C ILE A 7 -8.73 -2.88 -4.03
N LYS A 8 -9.17 -3.69 -5.00
CA LYS A 8 -9.87 -4.95 -4.72
C LYS A 8 -9.02 -5.90 -3.88
N ILE A 9 -7.75 -6.07 -4.23
CA ILE A 9 -6.81 -6.95 -3.52
C ILE A 9 -6.53 -6.42 -2.11
N THR A 10 -6.15 -5.14 -1.99
CA THR A 10 -5.86 -4.50 -0.70
C THR A 10 -7.05 -4.57 0.25
N LYS A 11 -8.25 -4.26 -0.24
CA LYS A 11 -9.48 -4.35 0.56
C LYS A 11 -9.75 -5.79 1.01
N SER A 12 -9.51 -6.78 0.16
CA SER A 12 -9.66 -8.20 0.51
C SER A 12 -8.70 -8.62 1.62
N ILE A 13 -7.42 -8.21 1.52
CA ILE A 13 -6.38 -8.56 2.50
C ILE A 13 -6.65 -7.89 3.86
N LEU A 14 -7.10 -6.63 3.85
CA LEU A 14 -7.35 -5.88 5.07
C LEU A 14 -8.68 -6.21 5.74
N ARG A 15 -9.68 -6.73 4.99
CA ARG A 15 -10.98 -7.17 5.53
C ARG A 15 -10.89 -8.34 6.53
N GLU A 16 -9.75 -9.01 6.65
CA GLU A 16 -9.59 -10.23 7.44
C GLU A 16 -9.60 -10.09 8.97
N LYS A 17 -9.97 -8.94 9.56
CA LYS A 17 -10.42 -8.86 10.96
C LYS A 17 -10.88 -7.43 11.26
N SER A 18 -12.17 -7.18 11.13
CA SER A 18 -12.84 -6.15 11.93
C SER A 18 -12.92 -6.62 13.39
N LYS A 19 -11.78 -6.91 14.03
CA LYS A 19 -11.74 -6.83 15.50
C LYS A 19 -11.83 -5.35 15.78
N LYS A 20 -13.06 -4.89 16.10
CA LYS A 20 -13.43 -3.55 16.56
C LYS A 20 -12.19 -2.73 16.88
N GLU A 21 -11.77 -1.87 15.94
CA GLU A 21 -10.75 -0.88 16.25
C GLU A 21 -11.26 -0.14 17.48
N LYS A 22 -10.55 -0.28 18.60
CA LYS A 22 -10.89 0.40 19.85
C LYS A 22 -11.05 1.87 19.48
N LYS A 23 -12.23 2.45 19.75
CA LYS A 23 -12.53 3.87 19.53
C LYS A 23 -11.54 4.68 20.37
N GLY A 24 -10.38 5.00 19.81
CA GLY A 24 -9.46 5.96 20.40
C GLY A 24 -10.16 7.32 20.45
N LYS A 25 -9.88 8.12 21.49
CA LYS A 25 -10.34 9.51 21.54
C LYS A 25 -9.70 10.27 20.36
N GLY A 26 -10.51 10.87 19.49
CA GLY A 26 -10.05 11.65 18.34
C GLY A 26 -11.06 11.74 17.19
N ARG A 27 -10.76 12.57 16.19
CA ARG A 27 -11.58 12.69 14.97
C ARG A 27 -11.56 11.35 14.22
N PRO A 28 -12.72 10.81 13.81
CA PRO A 28 -12.77 9.57 13.06
C PRO A 28 -11.98 9.68 11.76
N LYS A 29 -11.28 8.60 11.39
CA LYS A 29 -10.55 8.50 10.11
C LYS A 29 -11.55 8.68 8.96
N GLU A 30 -11.41 9.76 8.20
CA GLU A 30 -12.27 10.06 7.04
C GLU A 30 -12.07 9.07 5.88
N TYR A 31 -10.84 8.57 5.71
CA TYR A 31 -10.47 7.66 4.64
C TYR A 31 -10.04 6.31 5.20
N PRO A 32 -10.60 5.19 4.69
CA PRO A 32 -10.24 3.86 5.15
C PRO A 32 -8.79 3.52 4.77
N ASP A 33 -8.10 2.77 5.63
CA ASP A 33 -6.68 2.43 5.43
C ASP A 33 -6.42 1.72 4.08
N TYR A 34 -7.37 0.88 3.61
CA TYR A 34 -7.23 0.19 2.31
C TYR A 34 -7.14 1.15 1.12
N LEU A 35 -7.77 2.33 1.21
CA LEU A 35 -7.75 3.32 0.13
C LEU A 35 -6.38 3.99 0.06
N ILE A 36 -5.89 4.50 1.20
CA ILE A 36 -4.58 5.14 1.31
C ILE A 36 -3.46 4.20 0.85
N ILE A 37 -3.52 2.94 1.29
CA ILE A 37 -2.53 1.94 0.90
C ILE A 37 -2.61 1.63 -0.60
N SER A 38 -3.81 1.54 -1.16
CA SER A 38 -3.94 1.25 -2.60
C SER A 38 -3.37 2.37 -3.45
N LEU A 39 -3.60 3.63 -3.05
CA LEU A 39 -2.96 4.79 -3.67
C LEU A 39 -1.44 4.69 -3.56
N PHE A 40 -0.92 4.40 -2.37
CA PHE A 40 0.53 4.30 -2.16
C PHE A 40 1.19 3.18 -2.97
N LEU A 41 0.57 1.98 -3.02
CA LEU A 41 1.05 0.88 -3.84
C LEU A 41 1.00 1.22 -5.33
N TYR A 42 -0.04 1.92 -5.78
CA TYR A 42 -0.15 2.35 -7.17
C TYR A 42 0.88 3.43 -7.52
N GLN A 43 1.10 4.38 -6.61
CA GLN A 43 2.13 5.40 -6.71
C GLN A 43 3.51 4.77 -6.90
N ILE A 44 3.91 3.84 -6.02
CA ILE A 44 5.20 3.13 -6.10
C ILE A 44 5.30 2.36 -7.42
N LEU A 45 4.26 1.59 -7.78
CA LEU A 45 4.27 0.78 -8.99
C LEU A 45 4.45 1.63 -10.27
N LYS A 46 3.99 2.88 -10.24
CA LYS A 46 4.03 3.79 -11.38
C LYS A 46 5.17 4.79 -11.33
N GLY A 47 5.92 4.86 -10.23
CA GLY A 47 6.92 5.91 -10.02
C GLY A 47 6.31 7.32 -9.94
N TYR A 48 5.05 7.44 -9.53
CA TYR A 48 4.36 8.73 -9.50
C TYR A 48 4.69 9.55 -8.25
N SER A 49 4.59 10.86 -8.37
CA SER A 49 4.48 11.79 -7.26
C SER A 49 3.14 11.64 -6.54
N TYR A 50 3.03 12.26 -5.36
CA TYR A 50 1.79 12.32 -4.60
C TYR A 50 0.64 13.02 -5.36
N ARG A 51 0.95 13.98 -6.24
CA ARG A 51 -0.07 14.71 -7.02
C ARG A 51 -0.55 13.88 -8.19
N GLU A 52 0.36 13.29 -8.94
CA GLU A 52 0.03 12.49 -10.13
C GLU A 52 -0.85 11.29 -9.80
N VAL A 53 -0.58 10.60 -8.69
CA VAL A 53 -1.42 9.45 -8.30
C VAL A 53 -2.85 9.87 -7.94
N LEU A 54 -3.03 11.05 -7.34
CA LEU A 54 -4.35 11.58 -7.03
C LEU A 54 -5.09 11.98 -8.30
N GLU A 55 -4.41 12.66 -9.23
CA GLU A 55 -4.96 13.08 -10.51
C GLU A 55 -5.40 11.87 -11.36
N GLU A 56 -4.54 10.87 -11.50
CA GLU A 56 -4.80 9.64 -12.27
C GLU A 56 -5.98 8.83 -11.70
N THR A 57 -6.26 8.93 -10.40
CA THR A 57 -7.27 8.10 -9.73
C THR A 57 -8.56 8.82 -9.39
N LYS A 58 -8.67 10.13 -9.71
CA LYS A 58 -9.83 10.97 -9.38
C LYS A 58 -11.14 10.43 -9.95
N ASP A 59 -11.12 9.88 -11.16
CA ASP A 59 -12.33 9.36 -11.83
C ASP A 59 -12.71 7.95 -11.35
N ILE A 60 -11.84 7.31 -10.55
CA ILE A 60 -12.06 5.96 -10.02
C ILE A 60 -12.56 6.03 -8.57
N ILE A 61 -12.15 7.06 -7.81
CA ILE A 61 -12.43 7.21 -6.38
C ILE A 61 -13.47 8.30 -6.19
N GLN A 62 -14.64 7.93 -5.65
CA GLN A 62 -15.72 8.90 -5.39
C GLN A 62 -15.32 10.02 -4.41
N LYS A 63 -14.52 9.70 -3.39
CA LYS A 63 -14.04 10.67 -2.40
C LYS A 63 -12.53 10.55 -2.24
N LEU A 64 -11.82 11.42 -2.92
CA LEU A 64 -10.36 11.45 -2.95
C LEU A 64 -9.80 12.24 -1.75
N PRO A 65 -8.76 11.75 -1.05
CA PRO A 65 -8.09 12.54 -0.02
C PRO A 65 -7.42 13.76 -0.64
N SER A 66 -7.38 14.87 0.11
CA SER A 66 -6.53 15.99 -0.25
C SER A 66 -5.06 15.57 -0.25
N LEU A 67 -4.22 16.32 -0.98
CA LEU A 67 -2.77 16.06 -1.05
C LEU A 67 -2.12 15.98 0.34
N SER A 68 -2.46 16.91 1.23
CA SER A 68 -1.91 16.97 2.60
C SER A 68 -2.34 15.77 3.43
N VAL A 69 -3.62 15.39 3.36
CA VAL A 69 -4.15 14.20 4.05
C VAL A 69 -3.47 12.94 3.52
N TYR A 70 -3.37 12.80 2.20
CA TYR A 70 -2.73 11.64 1.60
C TYR A 70 -1.26 11.51 2.02
N HIS A 71 -0.48 12.59 1.89
CA HIS A 71 0.93 12.64 2.29
C HIS A 71 1.11 12.28 3.77
N TYR A 72 0.34 12.92 4.66
CA TYR A 72 0.39 12.65 6.10
C TYR A 72 0.06 11.19 6.41
N ARG A 73 -0.97 10.64 5.76
CA ARG A 73 -1.43 9.27 6.01
C ARG A 73 -0.42 8.25 5.53
N VAL A 74 0.23 8.46 4.38
CA VAL A 74 1.33 7.61 3.91
C VAL A 74 2.51 7.66 4.88
N LYS A 75 2.92 8.86 5.32
CA LYS A 75 4.01 9.04 6.29
C LYS A 75 3.75 8.35 7.63
N THR A 76 2.48 8.28 8.04
CA THR A 76 2.04 7.68 9.31
C THR A 76 1.51 6.25 9.18
N LEU A 77 1.69 5.60 8.02
CA LEU A 77 1.26 4.21 7.84
C LEU A 77 2.03 3.28 8.82
N PRO A 78 1.33 2.45 9.60
CA PRO A 78 1.99 1.49 10.48
C PRO A 78 2.79 0.48 9.66
N LYS A 79 4.09 0.31 9.98
CA LYS A 79 4.96 -0.69 9.33
C LYS A 79 4.35 -2.11 9.37
N SER A 80 3.69 -2.45 10.48
CA SER A 80 2.99 -3.73 10.67
C SER A 80 1.88 -3.98 9.64
N LEU A 81 1.23 -2.92 9.14
CA LEU A 81 0.17 -3.02 8.13
C LEU A 81 0.74 -3.40 6.77
N LEU A 82 1.89 -2.82 6.40
CA LEU A 82 2.62 -3.17 5.18
C LEU A 82 3.17 -4.60 5.25
N GLN A 83 3.77 -4.99 6.37
CA GLN A 83 4.23 -6.36 6.62
C GLN A 83 3.09 -7.37 6.47
N LYS A 84 1.90 -7.06 7.00
CA LYS A 84 0.70 -7.90 6.84
C LYS A 84 0.32 -8.09 5.36
N ILE A 85 0.38 -7.02 4.57
CA ILE A 85 0.05 -7.08 3.13
C ILE A 85 1.06 -7.94 2.39
N ILE A 86 2.35 -7.74 2.63
CA ILE A 86 3.43 -8.54 2.03
C ILE A 86 3.22 -10.02 2.37
N HIS A 87 3.04 -10.34 3.66
CA HIS A 87 2.86 -11.71 4.12
C HIS A 87 1.63 -12.39 3.50
N LYS A 88 0.48 -11.71 3.49
CA LYS A 88 -0.76 -12.25 2.91
C LYS A 88 -0.64 -12.44 1.40
N THR A 89 0.01 -11.51 0.71
CA THR A 89 0.25 -11.61 -0.74
C THR A 89 1.20 -12.77 -1.05
N ALA A 90 2.27 -12.95 -0.27
CA ALA A 90 3.19 -14.08 -0.41
C ALA A 90 2.48 -15.42 -0.26
N ILE A 91 1.62 -15.58 0.76
CA ILE A 91 0.80 -16.81 0.93
C ILE A 91 -0.06 -17.07 -0.31
N ILE A 92 -0.73 -16.05 -0.85
CA ILE A 92 -1.58 -16.18 -2.05
C ILE A 92 -0.74 -16.64 -3.25
N ILE A 93 0.46 -16.07 -3.43
CA ILE A 93 1.38 -16.42 -4.52
C ILE A 93 1.87 -17.86 -4.37
N ILE A 94 2.36 -18.25 -3.19
CA ILE A 94 2.87 -19.60 -2.92
C ILE A 94 1.78 -20.65 -3.18
N LYS A 95 0.54 -20.41 -2.72
CA LYS A 95 -0.60 -21.31 -2.98
C LYS A 95 -0.91 -21.46 -4.48
N LYS A 96 -0.67 -20.43 -5.28
CA LYS A 96 -0.91 -20.47 -6.74
C LYS A 96 0.18 -21.18 -7.52
N ILE A 97 1.43 -21.13 -7.06
CA ILE A 97 2.57 -21.68 -7.79
C ILE A 97 2.48 -23.21 -7.93
N LYS A 98 1.71 -23.91 -7.08
CA LYS A 98 1.45 -25.38 -7.08
C LYS A 98 2.70 -26.29 -7.10
N LYS A 99 3.90 -25.72 -7.21
CA LYS A 99 5.21 -26.38 -7.19
C LYS A 99 5.91 -26.07 -5.88
N LYS A 100 6.73 -27.00 -5.38
CA LYS A 100 7.65 -26.73 -4.26
C LYS A 100 8.59 -25.60 -4.67
N VAL A 101 8.71 -24.59 -3.81
CA VAL A 101 9.75 -23.56 -3.94
C VAL A 101 11.05 -24.21 -3.49
N SER A 102 11.93 -24.52 -4.44
CA SER A 102 13.19 -25.22 -4.16
C SER A 102 14.33 -24.29 -3.73
N TYR A 103 14.26 -23.02 -4.13
CA TYR A 103 15.31 -22.02 -3.90
C TYR A 103 14.70 -20.65 -3.61
N LEU A 104 15.29 -19.91 -2.69
CA LEU A 104 15.01 -18.51 -2.41
C LEU A 104 16.27 -17.71 -2.72
N ILE A 105 16.19 -16.82 -3.71
CA ILE A 105 17.27 -15.88 -4.03
C ILE A 105 16.90 -14.56 -3.35
N ALA A 106 17.78 -14.05 -2.50
CA ALA A 106 17.67 -12.73 -1.91
C ALA A 106 18.90 -11.94 -2.33
N ASP A 107 18.68 -10.82 -3.03
CA ASP A 107 19.72 -9.87 -3.40
C ASP A 107 19.62 -8.64 -2.50
N GLY A 108 20.77 -8.19 -1.99
CA GLY A 108 20.88 -7.02 -1.14
C GLY A 108 21.05 -5.78 -2.00
N THR A 109 19.96 -5.12 -2.38
CA THR A 109 20.05 -3.81 -3.04
C THR A 109 20.37 -2.74 -1.98
N GLY A 110 21.64 -2.35 -1.89
CA GLY A 110 22.03 -1.12 -1.18
C GLY A 110 21.58 0.11 -1.97
N PHE A 111 21.28 1.21 -1.28
CA PHE A 111 21.18 2.52 -1.93
C PHE A 111 22.61 3.04 -2.13
N SER A 112 22.96 3.51 -3.33
CA SER A 112 24.28 4.09 -3.54
C SER A 112 24.40 5.40 -2.75
N PHE A 113 25.63 5.78 -2.39
CA PHE A 113 25.87 7.03 -1.64
C PHE A 113 25.30 8.24 -2.41
N ASP A 114 25.41 8.23 -3.74
CA ASP A 114 24.90 9.27 -4.63
C ASP A 114 23.36 9.30 -4.73
N ASP A 115 22.67 8.17 -4.49
CA ASP A 115 21.20 8.13 -4.41
C ASP A 115 20.68 8.80 -3.13
N ILE A 116 21.48 8.79 -2.06
CA ILE A 116 21.12 9.36 -0.75
C ILE A 116 21.61 10.81 -0.62
N TYR A 117 22.76 11.13 -1.24
CA TYR A 117 23.42 12.43 -1.20
C TYR A 117 23.76 12.91 -2.63
N PRO A 118 22.77 13.39 -3.39
CA PRO A 118 23.05 13.98 -4.71
C PRO A 118 23.86 15.27 -4.55
N ASN A 119 24.99 15.35 -5.25
CA ASN A 119 25.84 16.55 -5.34
C ASN A 119 25.12 17.72 -6.02
#